data_AF-A0A7Y5LZX4-F1
#
_entry.id   AF-A0A7Y5LZX4-F1
#
_cell.length_a   1.000
_cell.length_b   1.000
_cell.length_c   1.000
_cell.angle_alpha   90.00
_cell.angle_beta   90.00
_cell.angle_gamma   90.00
#
_symmetry.space_group_name_H-M   'P 1'
#
loop_
_entity.id
_entity.type
_entity.pdbx_description
1 polymer ?
#
loop_
_entity_poly.entity_id
_entity_poly.type
_entity_poly.pdbx_seq_one_letter_code
_entity_poly.pdbx_strand_id
1 'polypeptide(L)'
;GLDDPEDGVRYQAAILARELGVREAVPALVRCLSCPGAAVRSAALEALVALEGTDLGFDPLDPSEESRSEAIHRWEERIRPR
;
A
#
# COMPACT_ATOMS: atom_id res chain seq x y z
N GLY A 1 8.11 4.52 10.58
CA GLY A 1 7.89 4.91 9.17
C GLY A 1 7.24 3.79 8.37
N LEU A 2 7.11 3.94 7.04
CA LEU A 2 6.51 2.89 6.19
C LEU A 2 7.40 1.64 6.05
N ASP A 3 8.71 1.76 6.26
CA ASP A 3 9.66 0.64 6.26
C ASP A 3 10.06 0.21 7.68
N ASP A 4 9.28 0.60 8.69
CA ASP A 4 9.55 0.25 10.09
C ASP A 4 9.35 -1.26 10.35
N PRO A 5 10.15 -1.92 11.20
CA PRO A 5 9.94 -3.32 11.53
C PRO A 5 8.60 -3.58 12.23
N GLU A 6 8.06 -2.62 12.97
CA GLU A 6 6.81 -2.79 13.73
C GLU A 6 5.57 -2.55 12.85
N ASP A 7 4.67 -3.54 12.79
CA ASP A 7 3.42 -3.48 12.01
C ASP A 7 2.56 -2.28 12.41
N GLY A 8 2.46 -2.00 13.72
CA GLY A 8 1.71 -0.85 14.23
C GLY A 8 2.25 0.47 13.72
N VAL A 9 3.57 0.60 13.58
CA VAL A 9 4.20 1.82 13.07
C VAL A 9 3.98 1.97 11.56
N ARG A 10 4.06 0.88 10.78
CA ARG A 10 3.74 0.92 9.34
C ARG A 10 2.30 1.28 9.08
N TYR A 11 1.38 0.69 9.84
CA TYR A 11 -0.05 1.02 9.80
C TYR A 11 -0.28 2.52 10.02
N GLN A 12 0.25 3.08 11.11
CA GLN A 12 0.11 4.51 11.42
C GLN A 12 0.74 5.39 10.33
N ALA A 13 1.91 4.99 9.81
CA ALA A 13 2.56 5.73 8.74
C ALA A 13 1.73 5.75 7.44
N ALA A 14 1.04 4.67 7.10
CA ALA A 14 0.15 4.62 5.94
C ALA A 14 -1.07 5.53 6.12
N ILE A 15 -1.67 5.52 7.30
CA ILE A 15 -2.79 6.42 7.65
C ILE A 15 -2.35 7.89 7.56
N LEU A 16 -1.21 8.25 8.13
CA LEU A 16 -0.68 9.61 8.09
C LEU A 16 -0.35 10.06 6.65
N ALA A 17 0.23 9.18 5.83
CA ALA A 17 0.52 9.49 4.43
C ALA A 17 -0.76 9.83 3.65
N ARG A 18 -1.85 9.10 3.90
CA ARG A 18 -3.18 9.40 3.36
C ARG A 18 -3.71 10.75 3.82
N GLU A 19 -3.74 10.98 5.14
CA GLU A 19 -4.31 12.19 5.75
C GLU A 19 -3.57 13.46 5.31
N LEU A 20 -2.25 13.36 5.17
CA LEU A 20 -1.39 14.46 4.74
C LEU A 20 -1.27 14.59 3.22
N GLY A 21 -1.82 13.65 2.44
CA GLY A 21 -1.77 13.68 0.98
C GLY A 21 -0.36 13.52 0.39
N VAL A 22 0.53 12.77 1.05
CA VAL A 22 1.95 12.64 0.67
C VAL A 22 2.08 11.73 -0.54
N ARG A 23 2.05 12.30 -1.75
CA ARG A 23 2.19 11.55 -3.02
C ARG A 23 3.53 10.82 -3.14
N GLU A 24 4.59 11.38 -2.57
CA GLU A 24 5.92 10.79 -2.56
C GLU A 24 5.96 9.46 -1.78
N ALA A 25 4.95 9.19 -0.94
CA ALA A 25 4.82 7.92 -0.23
C ALA A 25 4.28 6.77 -1.10
N VAL A 26 3.75 7.04 -2.29
CA VAL A 26 3.11 6.03 -3.16
C VAL A 26 3.99 4.79 -3.36
N PRO A 27 5.29 4.88 -3.74
CA PRO A 27 6.13 3.69 -3.88
C PRO A 27 6.30 2.88 -2.58
N ALA A 28 6.31 3.54 -1.42
CA ALA A 28 6.42 2.87 -0.12
C ALA A 28 5.10 2.23 0.32
N LEU A 29 3.97 2.87 0.01
CA LEU A 29 2.64 2.31 0.22
C LEU A 29 2.42 1.06 -0.65
N VAL A 30 2.90 1.06 -1.90
CA VAL A 30 2.85 -0.14 -2.76
C VAL A 30 3.62 -1.31 -2.13
N ARG A 31 4.82 -1.06 -1.57
CA ARG A 31 5.54 -2.11 -0.83
C ARG A 31 4.77 -2.60 0.40
N CYS A 32 3.98 -1.76 1.05
CA CYS A 32 3.18 -2.18 2.21
C CYS A 32 2.07 -3.18 1.85
N LEU A 33 1.74 -3.38 0.56
CA LEU A 33 0.80 -4.42 0.13
C LEU A 33 1.37 -5.85 0.29
N SER A 34 2.69 -6.02 0.42
CA SER A 34 3.30 -7.31 0.76
C SER A 34 3.47 -7.52 2.27
N CYS A 35 3.04 -6.58 3.11
CA CYS A 35 3.19 -6.72 4.55
C CYS A 35 2.38 -7.92 5.10
N PRO A 36 2.91 -8.66 6.08
CA PRO A 36 2.21 -9.80 6.68
C PRO A 36 0.88 -9.41 7.33
N GLY A 37 0.85 -8.28 8.03
CA GLY A 37 -0.35 -7.76 8.68
C GLY A 37 -1.40 -7.25 7.69
N ALA A 38 -2.57 -7.88 7.69
CA ALA A 38 -3.71 -7.46 6.86
C ALA A 38 -4.12 -6.00 7.12
N ALA A 39 -4.04 -5.54 8.37
CA ALA A 39 -4.31 -4.15 8.73
C ALA A 39 -3.36 -3.16 8.03
N VAL A 40 -2.07 -3.51 7.90
CA VAL A 40 -1.09 -2.69 7.18
C VAL A 40 -1.44 -2.67 5.68
N ARG A 41 -1.79 -3.81 5.09
CA ARG A 41 -2.21 -3.89 3.69
C ARG A 41 -3.46 -3.07 3.42
N SER A 42 -4.48 -3.14 4.28
CA SER A 42 -5.70 -2.33 4.17
C SER A 42 -5.39 -0.84 4.26
N ALA A 43 -4.60 -0.41 5.25
CA ALA A 43 -4.23 1.00 5.39
C ALA A 43 -3.42 1.51 4.18
N ALA A 44 -2.52 0.68 3.65
CA ALA A 44 -1.75 0.99 2.45
C ALA A 44 -2.65 1.11 1.22
N LEU A 45 -3.59 0.18 1.02
CA LEU A 45 -4.56 0.24 -0.07
C LEU A 45 -5.44 1.48 0.04
N GLU A 46 -6.00 1.77 1.21
CA GLU A 46 -6.81 2.98 1.45
C GLU A 46 -6.03 4.26 1.12
N ALA A 47 -4.75 4.32 1.49
CA ALA A 47 -3.88 5.44 1.15
C ALA A 47 -3.66 5.54 -0.37
N LEU A 48 -3.38 4.42 -1.04
CA LEU A 48 -3.23 4.37 -2.49
C LEU A 48 -4.52 4.80 -3.22
N VAL A 49 -5.70 4.33 -2.79
CA VAL A 49 -6.98 4.76 -3.36
C VAL A 49 -7.18 6.26 -3.21
N ALA A 50 -6.88 6.82 -2.04
CA ALA A 50 -7.04 8.25 -1.80
C ALA A 50 -6.10 9.12 -2.67
N LEU A 51 -4.87 8.65 -2.90
CA LEU A 51 -3.85 9.39 -3.67
C LEU A 51 -4.01 9.20 -5.17
N GLU A 52 -4.34 7.98 -5.61
CA GLU A 52 -4.30 7.55 -7.02
C GLU A 52 -5.67 7.30 -7.64
N GLY A 53 -6.73 7.31 -6.84
CA GLY A 53 -8.13 7.22 -7.29
C GLY A 53 -8.58 5.82 -7.73
N THR A 54 -7.83 4.77 -7.39
CA THR A 54 -8.15 3.38 -7.77
C THR A 54 -7.55 2.39 -6.77
N ASP A 55 -8.19 1.23 -6.61
CA ASP A 55 -7.72 0.10 -5.79
C ASP A 55 -7.01 -1.00 -6.62
N LEU A 56 -7.07 -0.91 -7.95
CA LEU A 56 -6.62 -1.94 -8.89
C LEU A 56 -7.19 -3.35 -8.61
N GLY A 57 -8.36 -3.42 -7.97
CA GLY A 57 -9.03 -4.68 -7.65
C GLY A 57 -8.31 -5.56 -6.63
N PHE A 58 -7.43 -4.99 -5.79
CA PHE A 58 -6.73 -5.75 -4.75
C PHE A 58 -7.60 -5.98 -3.51
N ASP A 59 -7.71 -7.24 -3.05
CA ASP A 59 -8.30 -7.58 -1.76
C ASP A 59 -7.20 -7.71 -0.68
N PRO A 60 -7.11 -6.79 0.29
CA PRO A 60 -6.07 -6.85 1.33
C PRO A 60 -6.30 -7.98 2.34
N LEU A 61 -7.48 -8.57 2.42
CA LEU A 61 -7.81 -9.68 3.33
C LEU A 61 -7.46 -11.04 2.73
N ASP A 62 -7.23 -11.12 1.42
CA ASP A 62 -6.76 -12.33 0.76
C ASP A 62 -5.39 -12.76 1.35
N PRO A 63 -5.27 -13.97 1.91
CA PRO A 63 -4.00 -14.47 2.44
C PRO A 63 -2.99 -14.84 1.34
N SER A 64 -3.37 -14.86 0.06
CA SER A 64 -2.50 -15.26 -1.05
C SER A 64 -1.33 -14.30 -1.29
N GLU A 65 -0.10 -14.82 -1.22
CA GLU A 65 1.11 -14.10 -1.62
C GLU A 65 1.13 -13.77 -3.12
N GLU A 66 0.51 -14.63 -3.94
CA GLU A 66 0.39 -14.42 -5.38
C GLU A 66 -0.49 -13.19 -5.66
N SER A 67 -1.63 -13.09 -4.97
CA SER A 67 -2.53 -11.93 -5.04
C SER A 67 -1.82 -10.63 -4.68
N ARG A 68 -1.00 -10.64 -3.61
CA ARG A 68 -0.17 -9.48 -3.20
C ARG A 68 0.88 -9.13 -4.25
N SER A 69 1.58 -10.14 -4.78
CA SER A 69 2.63 -9.94 -5.78
C SER A 69 2.06 -9.37 -7.08
N GLU A 70 0.89 -9.86 -7.50
CA GLU A 70 0.19 -9.37 -8.68
C GLU A 70 -0.33 -7.94 -8.48
N ALA A 71 -0.88 -7.62 -7.31
CA ALA A 71 -1.29 -6.26 -6.98
C ALA A 71 -0.10 -5.29 -7.00
N ILE A 72 1.04 -5.67 -6.42
CA ILE A 72 2.27 -4.87 -6.46
C ILE A 72 2.71 -4.63 -7.91
N HIS A 73 2.73 -5.67 -8.74
CA HIS A 73 3.09 -5.53 -10.14
C HIS A 73 2.17 -4.54 -10.89
N ARG A 74 0.84 -4.64 -10.70
CA ARG A 74 -0.12 -3.69 -11.29
C ARG A 74 0.14 -2.25 -10.84
N TRP A 75 0.46 -2.06 -9.56
CA TRP A 75 0.79 -0.76 -9.00
C TRP A 75 2.10 -0.20 -9.56
N GLU A 76 3.16 -1.02 -9.63
CA GLU A 76 4.45 -0.64 -10.18
C GLU A 76 4.34 -0.21 -11.65
N GLU A 77 3.59 -0.95 -12.47
CA GLU A 77 3.35 -0.58 -13.87
C GLU A 77 2.57 0.74 -14.00
N ARG A 78 1.64 1.01 -13.08
CA ARG A 78 0.88 2.27 -13.07
C ARG A 78 1.75 3.48 -12.75
N ILE A 79 2.60 3.37 -11.72
CA ILE A 79 3.38 4.49 -11.17
C ILE A 79 4.73 4.66 -11.87
N ARG A 80 5.08 3.77 -12.81
CA ARG A 80 6.29 3.88 -13.60
C ARG A 80 6.31 5.22 -14.37
N PRO A 81 7.39 5.99 -14.29
CA PRO A 81 7.52 7.21 -15.08
C PRO A 81 7.50 6.88 -16.58
N ARG A 82 6.81 7.72 -17.35
CA ARG A 82 6.72 7.61 -18.81
C ARG A 82 8.00 8.05 -19.52
#